data_AF-A0A7V7ZJD9-F1
#
_entry.id   AF-A0A7V7ZJD9-F1
#
_cell.length_a   1.000
_cell.length_b   1.000
_cell.length_c   1.000
_cell.angle_alpha   90.00
_cell.angle_beta   90.00
_cell.angle_gamma   90.00
#
_symmetry.space_group_name_H-M   'P 1'
#
loop_
_entity.id
_entity.type
_entity.pdbx_description
1 polymer ?
#
loop_
_entity_poly.entity_id
_entity_poly.type
_entity_poly.pdbx_seq_one_letter_code
_entity_poly.pdbx_strand_id
1 'polypeptide(L)'
;MNTRTILRTLAALALLGLLLGGLAALAWFDNEANRGITFAPNPAPIPYADGPLIGVNAYNIQFEADHAKVVRTLEMARDMGARYVRMQLPWDDVEIAAKGDFVDRRNGAARDAWEKYDLLFAELKRLGLEPIVRIDRPPDWARAKAIATPEWQAIFALNGNSSGPPDSYADYADFVAAVAARYRGEVRYIQIWNEPNLKDEWNGQEPSPAQFLDMLRQAGRAARAANPAAVIIFPSLAPTDGLDSRAPLTDLEYLDAIYQLGGAADFDIMSAQAYGLGQPPDEHRYVFARGGGNWNWRQPIDTRIDVSRLPLLREVMERNGDAHKAIWISEFGYTAAPESIPAERRFGWGPPVSEQQKGEYLVGQIERARREWPWVGVMNVWILRWGGPDPSPDDPTPYFALVDRDFQPLPAYAAIQRYLAQPAVAGVGAHTLAHPAAIRQGDRVSFRFEGTSLALTGSGAASVAIDGGPASQVTLAGQPTTVTQHLTNTAHTAVITGAAPAALIVAREHAGWAWAAGAGTLLVALAALGAAIPRIIFLSAPKGKQP
;
A
#
# COMPACT_ATOMS: atom_id res chain seq x y z
N MET A 1 30.47 50.76 9.52
CA MET A 1 31.12 49.45 9.76
C MET A 1 32.47 49.45 9.02
N ASN A 2 33.58 49.03 9.62
CA ASN A 2 34.87 48.96 8.92
C ASN A 2 34.86 47.79 7.91
N THR A 3 35.54 47.93 6.76
CA THR A 3 35.75 46.88 5.73
C THR A 3 36.08 45.51 6.32
N ARG A 4 36.90 45.44 7.39
CA ARG A 4 37.21 44.17 8.08
C ARG A 4 35.97 43.52 8.71
N THR A 5 35.08 44.30 9.30
CA THR A 5 33.82 43.79 9.88
C THR A 5 32.87 43.34 8.78
N ILE A 6 32.81 44.06 7.66
CA ILE A 6 32.01 43.67 6.48
C ILE A 6 32.49 42.31 5.95
N LEU A 7 33.78 42.15 5.70
CA LEU A 7 34.36 40.89 5.21
C LEU A 7 34.13 39.71 6.19
N ARG A 8 34.28 39.93 7.50
CA ARG A 8 33.99 38.90 8.50
C ARG A 8 32.52 38.52 8.56
N THR A 9 31.64 39.49 8.39
CA THR A 9 30.19 39.25 8.34
C THR A 9 29.82 38.47 7.09
N LEU A 10 30.34 38.86 5.92
CA LEU A 10 30.13 38.12 4.67
C LEU A 10 30.68 36.69 4.74
N ALA A 11 31.87 36.49 5.32
CA ALA A 11 32.43 35.16 5.54
C ALA A 11 31.59 34.32 6.51
N ALA A 12 31.08 34.91 7.60
CA ALA A 12 30.20 34.23 8.53
C ALA A 12 28.85 33.86 7.89
N LEU A 13 28.27 34.75 7.08
CA LEU A 13 27.05 34.47 6.31
C LEU A 13 27.26 33.38 5.25
N ALA A 14 28.41 33.40 4.55
CA ALA A 14 28.77 32.36 3.60
C ALA A 14 28.94 31.00 4.31
N LEU A 15 29.62 30.98 5.45
CA LEU A 15 29.76 29.76 6.26
C LEU A 15 28.41 29.26 6.79
N LEU A 16 27.53 30.16 7.22
CA LEU A 16 26.17 29.83 7.64
C LEU A 16 25.41 29.16 6.48
N GLY A 17 25.48 29.74 5.28
CA GLY A 17 24.90 29.15 4.07
C GLY A 17 25.45 27.77 3.75
N LEU A 18 26.77 27.57 3.86
CA LEU A 18 27.41 26.27 3.65
C LEU A 18 26.97 25.23 4.69
N LEU A 19 26.89 25.60 5.96
CA LEU A 19 26.46 24.69 7.03
C LEU A 19 24.98 24.31 6.90
N LEU A 20 24.11 25.29 6.57
CA LEU A 20 22.70 25.03 6.30
C LEU A 20 22.52 24.16 5.04
N GLY A 21 23.27 24.44 3.98
CA GLY A 21 23.28 23.61 2.76
C GLY A 21 23.79 22.20 3.03
N GLY A 22 24.83 22.04 3.84
CA GLY A 22 25.34 20.74 4.27
C GLY A 22 24.33 19.96 5.10
N LEU A 23 23.60 20.62 6.01
CA LEU A 23 22.54 19.99 6.79
C LEU A 23 21.36 19.57 5.92
N ALA A 24 20.95 20.42 4.99
CA ALA A 24 19.89 20.09 4.03
C ALA A 24 20.29 18.91 3.14
N ALA A 25 21.52 18.89 2.63
CA ALA A 25 22.04 17.77 1.83
C ALA A 25 22.12 16.48 2.65
N LEU A 26 22.60 16.55 3.89
CA LEU A 26 22.63 15.38 4.78
C LEU A 26 21.22 14.83 5.04
N ALA A 27 20.26 15.70 5.36
CA ALA A 27 18.88 15.30 5.58
C ALA A 27 18.26 14.70 4.31
N TRP A 28 18.59 15.24 3.13
CA TRP A 28 18.15 14.72 1.84
C TRP A 28 18.67 13.30 1.59
N PHE A 29 19.98 13.09 1.74
CA PHE A 29 20.59 11.77 1.53
C PHE A 29 20.23 10.76 2.62
N ASP A 30 20.03 11.20 3.87
CA ASP A 30 19.50 10.34 4.93
C ASP A 30 18.08 9.87 4.60
N ASN A 31 17.25 10.76 4.04
CA ASN A 31 15.91 10.42 3.55
C ASN A 31 15.98 9.32 2.48
N GLU A 32 16.81 9.52 1.46
CA GLU A 32 16.99 8.57 0.36
C GLU A 32 17.59 7.24 0.84
N ALA A 33 18.51 7.25 1.82
CA ALA A 33 19.19 6.04 2.26
C ALA A 33 18.38 5.22 3.27
N ASN A 34 17.54 5.85 4.10
CA ASN A 34 17.01 5.22 5.31
C ASN A 34 15.50 5.32 5.50
N ARG A 35 14.83 6.31 4.89
CA ARG A 35 13.39 6.48 5.14
C ARG A 35 12.61 5.30 4.59
N GLY A 36 11.63 4.83 5.36
CA GLY A 36 10.76 3.73 4.98
C GLY A 36 11.39 2.34 5.06
N ILE A 37 12.67 2.22 5.43
CA ILE A 37 13.36 0.94 5.57
C ILE A 37 13.30 0.49 7.03
N THR A 38 12.75 -0.70 7.27
CA THR A 38 12.82 -1.30 8.60
C THR A 38 14.14 -2.03 8.80
N PHE A 39 14.90 -1.63 9.81
CA PHE A 39 16.13 -2.31 10.22
C PHE A 39 15.91 -3.20 11.46
N ALA A 40 15.26 -2.65 12.48
CA ALA A 40 14.90 -3.36 13.70
C ALA A 40 13.36 -3.44 13.83
N PRO A 41 12.74 -4.59 13.54
CA PRO A 41 11.30 -4.72 13.59
C PRO A 41 10.77 -4.82 15.02
N ASN A 42 9.47 -4.53 15.19
CA ASN A 42 8.75 -4.89 16.41
C ASN A 42 8.79 -6.42 16.58
N PRO A 43 9.13 -6.95 17.77
CA PRO A 43 9.17 -8.40 18.01
C PRO A 43 7.80 -9.09 17.96
N ALA A 44 6.70 -8.33 18.07
CA ALA A 44 5.35 -8.85 17.92
C ALA A 44 4.96 -8.91 16.43
N PRO A 45 4.55 -10.08 15.90
CA PRO A 45 4.01 -10.17 14.55
C PRO A 45 2.81 -9.24 14.37
N ILE A 46 2.79 -8.52 13.24
CA ILE A 46 1.66 -7.67 12.86
C ILE A 46 0.61 -8.58 12.23
N PRO A 47 -0.64 -8.63 12.76
CA PRO A 47 -1.70 -9.41 12.15
C PRO A 47 -1.88 -9.04 10.67
N TYR A 48 -2.02 -10.06 9.82
CA TYR A 48 -2.18 -9.91 8.36
C TYR A 48 -0.94 -9.36 7.62
N ALA A 49 0.24 -9.30 8.24
CA ALA A 49 1.49 -8.84 7.60
C ALA A 49 2.58 -9.93 7.46
N ASP A 50 2.21 -11.22 7.53
CA ASP A 50 3.14 -12.36 7.29
C ASP A 50 3.39 -12.56 5.76
N GLY A 51 3.60 -11.48 5.00
CA GLY A 51 3.73 -11.42 3.53
C GLY A 51 4.76 -10.36 3.05
N PRO A 52 5.06 -10.25 1.74
CA PRO A 52 4.06 -10.04 0.71
C PRO A 52 3.52 -11.35 0.13
N LEU A 53 2.24 -11.62 0.38
CA LEU A 53 1.48 -12.64 -0.34
C LEU A 53 0.90 -12.02 -1.61
N ILE A 54 0.92 -12.75 -2.72
CA ILE A 54 0.48 -12.22 -4.01
C ILE A 54 -0.99 -12.52 -4.26
N GLY A 55 -1.71 -11.47 -4.65
CA GLY A 55 -3.02 -11.56 -5.26
C GLY A 55 -3.05 -10.86 -6.62
N VAL A 56 -4.22 -10.90 -7.24
CA VAL A 56 -4.49 -10.21 -8.50
C VAL A 56 -5.84 -9.53 -8.48
N ASN A 57 -5.94 -8.40 -9.18
CA ASN A 57 -7.23 -7.80 -9.48
C ASN A 57 -7.87 -8.54 -10.67
N ALA A 58 -9.01 -9.18 -10.42
CA ALA A 58 -9.88 -9.77 -11.44
C ALA A 58 -10.81 -8.68 -12.00
N TYR A 59 -10.22 -7.70 -12.68
CA TYR A 59 -10.93 -6.53 -13.17
C TYR A 59 -12.05 -6.90 -14.17
N ASN A 60 -13.24 -6.34 -13.96
CA ASN A 60 -14.44 -6.57 -14.76
C ASN A 60 -14.90 -8.03 -14.88
N ILE A 61 -14.43 -8.94 -14.03
CA ILE A 61 -14.81 -10.36 -14.11
C ILE A 61 -16.33 -10.55 -13.96
N GLN A 62 -17.00 -9.69 -13.19
CA GLN A 62 -18.45 -9.69 -13.00
C GLN A 62 -19.26 -9.33 -14.27
N PHE A 63 -18.60 -8.72 -15.26
CA PHE A 63 -19.21 -8.37 -16.55
C PHE A 63 -18.92 -9.41 -17.64
N GLU A 64 -18.18 -10.48 -17.33
CA GLU A 64 -17.90 -11.55 -18.27
C GLU A 64 -19.11 -12.50 -18.37
N ALA A 65 -19.79 -12.48 -19.52
CA ALA A 65 -21.00 -13.28 -19.74
C ALA A 65 -20.71 -14.78 -19.94
N ASP A 66 -19.50 -15.12 -20.40
CA ASP A 66 -19.08 -16.50 -20.64
C ASP A 66 -18.43 -17.09 -19.38
N HIS A 67 -19.12 -18.02 -18.73
CA HIS A 67 -18.65 -18.68 -17.52
C HIS A 67 -17.33 -19.43 -17.73
N ALA A 68 -17.06 -19.96 -18.92
CA ALA A 68 -15.80 -20.63 -19.19
C ALA A 68 -14.62 -19.66 -19.11
N LYS A 69 -14.82 -18.39 -19.50
CA LYS A 69 -13.80 -17.35 -19.37
C LYS A 69 -13.58 -16.94 -17.91
N VAL A 70 -14.64 -16.85 -17.11
CA VAL A 70 -14.55 -16.61 -15.66
C VAL A 70 -13.69 -17.70 -15.00
N VAL A 71 -14.04 -18.98 -15.23
CA VAL A 71 -13.30 -20.13 -14.70
C VAL A 71 -11.85 -20.07 -15.16
N ARG A 72 -11.61 -19.84 -16.46
CA ARG A 72 -10.26 -19.79 -17.01
C ARG A 72 -9.42 -18.65 -16.41
N THR A 73 -10.01 -17.49 -16.16
CA THR A 73 -9.32 -16.37 -15.49
C THR A 73 -8.88 -16.77 -14.08
N LEU A 74 -9.75 -17.42 -13.31
CA LEU A 74 -9.42 -17.87 -11.96
C LEU A 74 -8.39 -19.01 -11.97
N GLU A 75 -8.45 -19.93 -12.92
CA GLU A 75 -7.41 -20.94 -13.12
C GLU A 75 -6.05 -20.31 -13.42
N MET A 76 -5.99 -19.27 -14.25
CA MET A 76 -4.73 -18.56 -14.49
C MET A 76 -4.22 -17.82 -13.25
N ALA A 77 -5.09 -17.29 -12.38
CA ALA A 77 -4.67 -16.74 -11.10
C ALA A 77 -3.98 -17.82 -10.23
N ARG A 78 -4.62 -18.99 -10.09
CA ARG A 78 -4.05 -20.15 -9.37
C ARG A 78 -2.74 -20.60 -10.00
N ASP A 79 -2.70 -20.77 -11.32
CA ASP A 79 -1.54 -21.31 -12.05
C ASP A 79 -0.34 -20.36 -12.00
N MET A 80 -0.56 -19.05 -11.88
CA MET A 80 0.49 -18.07 -11.62
C MET A 80 1.10 -18.23 -10.22
N GLY A 81 0.35 -18.82 -9.28
CA GLY A 81 0.71 -18.92 -7.87
C GLY A 81 0.06 -17.85 -6.98
N ALA A 82 -0.93 -17.09 -7.47
CA ALA A 82 -1.65 -16.13 -6.64
C ALA A 82 -2.46 -16.85 -5.56
N ARG A 83 -2.49 -16.28 -4.36
CA ARG A 83 -3.30 -16.76 -3.24
C ARG A 83 -4.62 -16.01 -3.13
N TYR A 84 -4.62 -14.73 -3.49
CA TYR A 84 -5.78 -13.84 -3.37
C TYR A 84 -6.30 -13.38 -4.72
N VAL A 85 -7.61 -13.19 -4.81
CA VAL A 85 -8.24 -12.51 -5.94
C VAL A 85 -9.07 -11.36 -5.41
N ARG A 86 -8.66 -10.14 -5.75
CA ARG A 86 -9.43 -8.93 -5.46
C ARG A 86 -10.43 -8.67 -6.59
N MET A 87 -11.68 -8.42 -6.24
CA MET A 87 -12.75 -8.16 -7.19
C MET A 87 -13.80 -7.24 -6.62
N GLN A 88 -14.57 -6.65 -7.52
CA GLN A 88 -15.72 -5.83 -7.18
C GLN A 88 -16.97 -6.71 -7.02
N LEU A 89 -17.79 -6.39 -6.03
CA LEU A 89 -19.19 -6.79 -5.94
C LEU A 89 -19.99 -5.48 -5.85
N PRO A 90 -20.31 -4.86 -7.00
CA PRO A 90 -21.06 -3.62 -7.06
C PRO A 90 -22.46 -3.82 -6.48
N TRP A 91 -22.93 -2.86 -5.69
CA TRP A 91 -24.28 -2.90 -5.13
C TRP A 91 -25.36 -2.79 -6.22
N ASP A 92 -25.14 -1.90 -7.19
CA ASP A 92 -25.99 -1.69 -8.37
C ASP A 92 -26.14 -2.93 -9.28
N ASP A 93 -25.29 -3.94 -9.09
CA ASP A 93 -25.31 -5.17 -9.85
C ASP A 93 -26.14 -6.28 -9.20
N VAL A 94 -26.51 -6.11 -7.92
CA VAL A 94 -27.20 -7.13 -7.11
C VAL A 94 -28.57 -6.65 -6.61
N GLU A 95 -28.66 -5.44 -6.06
CA GLU A 95 -29.92 -4.89 -5.51
C GLU A 95 -30.49 -3.82 -6.45
N ILE A 96 -30.92 -4.27 -7.62
CA ILE A 96 -30.96 -3.45 -8.84
C ILE A 96 -32.11 -2.43 -8.83
N ALA A 97 -33.35 -2.87 -8.58
CA ALA A 97 -34.54 -2.06 -8.84
C ALA A 97 -35.03 -1.27 -7.62
N ALA A 98 -34.90 -1.85 -6.42
CA ALA A 98 -35.32 -1.25 -5.16
C ALA A 98 -34.66 -1.97 -3.98
N LYS A 99 -34.74 -1.36 -2.79
CA LYS A 99 -34.28 -1.98 -1.56
C LYS A 99 -34.95 -3.35 -1.34
N GLY A 100 -34.15 -4.39 -1.11
CA GLY A 100 -34.53 -5.78 -0.94
C GLY A 100 -34.86 -6.54 -2.24
N ASP A 101 -34.76 -5.91 -3.41
CA ASP A 101 -35.04 -6.56 -4.70
C ASP A 101 -33.75 -7.10 -5.35
N PHE A 102 -33.46 -8.37 -5.09
CA PHE A 102 -32.30 -9.10 -5.62
C PHE A 102 -32.59 -9.85 -6.93
N VAL A 103 -33.50 -9.33 -7.76
CA VAL A 103 -33.88 -9.97 -9.02
C VAL A 103 -33.43 -9.11 -10.21
N ASP A 104 -32.55 -9.68 -11.03
CA ASP A 104 -32.07 -9.06 -12.26
C ASP A 104 -33.12 -9.22 -13.37
N ARG A 105 -33.62 -8.08 -13.85
CA ARG A 105 -34.61 -7.98 -14.94
C ARG A 105 -34.06 -7.21 -16.15
N ARG A 106 -32.77 -6.85 -16.15
CA ARG A 106 -32.17 -5.98 -17.18
C ARG A 106 -32.08 -6.65 -18.56
N ASN A 107 -31.97 -7.98 -18.60
CA ASN A 107 -31.66 -8.73 -19.83
C ASN A 107 -32.63 -9.90 -20.10
N GLY A 108 -33.93 -9.61 -20.13
CA GLY A 108 -34.96 -10.59 -20.50
C GLY A 108 -35.64 -11.23 -19.29
N ALA A 109 -35.54 -12.56 -19.15
CA ALA A 109 -36.20 -13.28 -18.06
C ALA A 109 -35.61 -12.90 -16.69
N ALA A 110 -36.49 -12.74 -15.70
CA ALA A 110 -36.09 -12.46 -14.32
C ALA A 110 -35.22 -13.60 -13.77
N ARG A 111 -34.09 -13.26 -13.17
CA ARG A 111 -33.14 -14.21 -12.57
C ARG A 111 -32.61 -13.69 -11.23
N ASP A 112 -32.09 -14.59 -10.40
CA ASP A 112 -31.45 -14.22 -9.14
C ASP A 112 -30.17 -13.40 -9.45
N ALA A 113 -30.10 -12.17 -8.92
CA ALA A 113 -28.95 -11.30 -9.15
C ALA A 113 -27.67 -11.83 -8.45
N TRP A 114 -27.82 -12.72 -7.46
CA TRP A 114 -26.71 -13.36 -6.76
C TRP A 114 -26.04 -14.48 -7.55
N GLU A 115 -26.73 -15.08 -8.53
CA GLU A 115 -26.31 -16.32 -9.20
C GLU A 115 -24.86 -16.25 -9.73
N LYS A 116 -24.48 -15.10 -10.32
CA LYS A 116 -23.13 -14.89 -10.85
C LYS A 116 -22.04 -14.92 -9.77
N TYR A 117 -22.33 -14.35 -8.60
CA TYR A 117 -21.39 -14.25 -7.49
C TYR A 117 -21.31 -15.58 -6.72
N ASP A 118 -22.43 -16.30 -6.62
CA ASP A 118 -22.43 -17.67 -6.08
C ASP A 118 -21.51 -18.59 -6.90
N LEU A 119 -21.60 -18.52 -8.24
CA LEU A 119 -20.72 -19.25 -9.15
C LEU A 119 -19.25 -18.85 -8.97
N LEU A 120 -18.99 -17.54 -8.88
CA LEU A 120 -17.63 -17.02 -8.75
C LEU A 120 -16.98 -17.45 -7.44
N PHE A 121 -17.66 -17.29 -6.30
CA PHE A 121 -17.10 -17.66 -4.99
C PHE A 121 -16.99 -19.18 -4.81
N ALA A 122 -17.92 -19.97 -5.37
CA ALA A 122 -17.77 -21.42 -5.43
C ALA A 122 -16.51 -21.83 -6.21
N GLU A 123 -16.21 -21.15 -7.32
CA GLU A 123 -15.03 -21.44 -8.13
C GLU A 123 -13.72 -21.02 -7.44
N LEU A 124 -13.68 -19.86 -6.79
CA LEU A 124 -12.53 -19.46 -5.95
C LEU A 124 -12.25 -20.50 -4.87
N LYS A 125 -13.28 -20.95 -4.16
CA LYS A 125 -13.19 -21.98 -3.12
C LYS A 125 -12.68 -23.30 -3.68
N ARG A 126 -13.18 -23.74 -4.84
CA ARG A 126 -12.71 -24.94 -5.55
C ARG A 126 -11.22 -24.85 -5.90
N LEU A 127 -10.75 -23.67 -6.28
CA LEU A 127 -9.36 -23.41 -6.68
C LEU A 127 -8.42 -23.10 -5.51
N GLY A 128 -8.95 -22.96 -4.28
CA GLY A 128 -8.15 -22.59 -3.11
C GLY A 128 -7.68 -21.12 -3.12
N LEU A 129 -8.40 -20.25 -3.85
CA LEU A 129 -8.15 -18.82 -3.92
C LEU A 129 -9.00 -18.08 -2.89
N GLU A 130 -8.41 -17.12 -2.18
CA GLU A 130 -9.13 -16.32 -1.17
C GLU A 130 -9.64 -15.00 -1.78
N PRO A 131 -10.97 -14.74 -1.74
CA PRO A 131 -11.53 -13.48 -2.24
C PRO A 131 -11.22 -12.30 -1.33
N ILE A 132 -10.86 -11.17 -1.94
CA ILE A 132 -10.92 -9.83 -1.34
C ILE A 132 -12.04 -9.09 -2.07
N VAL A 133 -13.17 -8.85 -1.38
CA VAL A 133 -14.38 -8.32 -2.02
C VAL A 133 -14.50 -6.84 -1.74
N ARG A 134 -14.42 -6.02 -2.79
CA ARG A 134 -14.69 -4.59 -2.75
C ARG A 134 -16.17 -4.36 -2.98
N ILE A 135 -16.85 -3.82 -1.98
CA ILE A 135 -18.26 -3.44 -2.06
C ILE A 135 -18.31 -1.93 -2.25
N ASP A 136 -19.00 -1.48 -3.30
CA ASP A 136 -19.10 -0.09 -3.73
C ASP A 136 -20.33 0.08 -4.66
N ARG A 137 -20.39 1.21 -5.39
CA ARG A 137 -21.38 1.50 -6.46
C ARG A 137 -22.84 1.28 -6.07
N PRO A 138 -23.45 2.20 -5.30
CA PRO A 138 -24.86 2.14 -4.97
C PRO A 138 -25.77 2.25 -6.21
N PRO A 139 -26.89 1.51 -6.24
CA PRO A 139 -27.89 1.64 -7.31
C PRO A 139 -28.51 3.04 -7.32
N ASP A 140 -29.06 3.45 -8.46
CA ASP A 140 -29.62 4.79 -8.65
C ASP A 140 -30.77 5.10 -7.69
N TRP A 141 -31.58 4.08 -7.31
CA TRP A 141 -32.65 4.27 -6.33
C TRP A 141 -32.11 4.68 -4.94
N ALA A 142 -30.87 4.29 -4.61
CA ALA A 142 -30.20 4.65 -3.35
C ALA A 142 -29.47 5.99 -3.44
N ARG A 143 -29.45 6.63 -4.62
CA ARG A 143 -28.75 7.90 -4.91
C ARG A 143 -29.66 8.94 -5.57
N ALA A 144 -30.97 8.82 -5.41
CA ALA A 144 -31.94 9.68 -6.09
C ALA A 144 -31.71 11.18 -5.82
N LYS A 145 -31.32 11.56 -4.60
CA LYS A 145 -31.00 12.96 -4.27
C LYS A 145 -29.66 13.39 -4.86
N ALA A 146 -28.63 12.56 -4.74
CA ALA A 146 -27.32 12.83 -5.33
C ALA A 146 -27.40 12.99 -6.86
N ILE A 147 -28.15 12.13 -7.55
CA ILE A 147 -28.31 12.17 -9.01
C ILE A 147 -29.02 13.46 -9.47
N ALA A 148 -29.84 14.06 -8.62
CA ALA A 148 -30.53 15.30 -8.93
C ALA A 148 -29.64 16.56 -8.82
N THR A 149 -28.40 16.45 -8.33
CA THR A 149 -27.54 17.63 -8.13
C THR A 149 -26.76 18.04 -9.40
N PRO A 150 -26.47 19.34 -9.59
CA PRO A 150 -25.64 19.81 -10.71
C PRO A 150 -24.23 19.23 -10.70
N GLU A 151 -23.64 19.00 -9.53
CA GLU A 151 -22.30 18.44 -9.36
C GLU A 151 -22.22 17.02 -9.92
N TRP A 152 -23.22 16.19 -9.62
CA TRP A 152 -23.31 14.84 -10.19
C TRP A 152 -23.45 14.90 -11.71
N GLN A 153 -24.35 15.72 -12.23
CA GLN A 153 -24.56 15.83 -13.68
C GLN A 153 -23.28 16.29 -14.40
N ALA A 154 -22.53 17.21 -13.81
CA ALA A 154 -21.27 17.68 -14.35
C ALA A 154 -20.20 16.58 -14.35
N ILE A 155 -20.01 15.86 -13.24
CA ILE A 155 -18.97 14.82 -13.18
C ILE A 155 -19.32 13.61 -14.04
N PHE A 156 -20.59 13.21 -14.09
CA PHE A 156 -21.05 12.08 -14.90
C PHE A 156 -20.88 12.37 -16.41
N ALA A 157 -21.08 13.61 -16.84
CA ALA A 157 -20.83 14.02 -18.23
C ALA A 157 -19.35 13.94 -18.62
N LEU A 158 -18.43 14.10 -17.66
CA LEU A 158 -16.99 13.96 -17.88
C LEU A 158 -16.54 12.49 -17.83
N ASN A 159 -17.10 11.72 -16.91
CA ASN A 159 -16.77 10.33 -16.68
C ASN A 159 -18.05 9.55 -16.35
N GLY A 160 -18.58 8.82 -17.33
CA GLY A 160 -19.81 8.01 -17.18
C GLY A 160 -19.66 6.82 -16.23
N ASN A 161 -18.45 6.52 -15.78
CA ASN A 161 -18.20 5.52 -14.74
C ASN A 161 -18.22 6.12 -13.33
N SER A 162 -18.37 7.44 -13.18
CA SER A 162 -18.44 8.09 -11.87
C SER A 162 -19.53 7.47 -10.99
N SER A 163 -19.32 7.54 -9.69
CA SER A 163 -20.20 7.02 -8.66
C SER A 163 -20.14 7.92 -7.42
N GLY A 164 -20.76 7.48 -6.33
CA GLY A 164 -20.62 8.14 -5.05
C GLY A 164 -21.48 7.51 -3.97
N PRO A 165 -21.32 7.95 -2.72
CA PRO A 165 -22.02 7.37 -1.58
C PRO A 165 -23.55 7.46 -1.74
N PRO A 166 -24.31 6.55 -1.10
CA PRO A 166 -25.77 6.58 -1.14
C PRO A 166 -26.33 7.77 -0.34
N ASP A 167 -27.60 8.08 -0.57
CA ASP A 167 -28.36 9.07 0.20
C ASP A 167 -28.59 8.62 1.66
N SER A 168 -28.42 7.32 1.94
CA SER A 168 -28.59 6.68 3.25
C SER A 168 -27.49 5.64 3.48
N TYR A 169 -26.63 5.86 4.47
CA TYR A 169 -25.57 4.91 4.84
C TYR A 169 -26.13 3.63 5.48
N ALA A 170 -27.32 3.70 6.07
CA ALA A 170 -28.00 2.53 6.59
C ALA A 170 -28.39 1.54 5.48
N ASP A 171 -28.79 2.04 4.31
CA ASP A 171 -29.14 1.17 3.17
C ASP A 171 -27.89 0.45 2.64
N TYR A 172 -26.75 1.14 2.59
CA TYR A 172 -25.48 0.50 2.24
C TYR A 172 -25.02 -0.49 3.30
N ALA A 173 -25.19 -0.18 4.58
CA ALA A 173 -24.87 -1.10 5.67
C ALA A 173 -25.74 -2.38 5.60
N ASP A 174 -27.03 -2.25 5.27
CA ASP A 174 -27.92 -3.40 5.07
C ASP A 174 -27.45 -4.28 3.90
N PHE A 175 -27.02 -3.68 2.78
CA PHE A 175 -26.47 -4.44 1.66
C PHE A 175 -25.15 -5.14 2.02
N VAL A 176 -24.23 -4.44 2.69
CA VAL A 176 -22.98 -5.02 3.17
C VAL A 176 -23.25 -6.19 4.13
N ALA A 177 -24.25 -6.08 5.01
CA ALA A 177 -24.69 -7.18 5.86
C ALA A 177 -25.26 -8.35 5.05
N ALA A 178 -26.03 -8.10 3.99
CA ALA A 178 -26.55 -9.14 3.11
C ALA A 178 -25.41 -9.92 2.42
N VAL A 179 -24.39 -9.23 1.89
CA VAL A 179 -23.20 -9.86 1.31
C VAL A 179 -22.46 -10.69 2.36
N ALA A 180 -22.19 -10.11 3.55
CA ALA A 180 -21.47 -10.79 4.63
C ALA A 180 -22.22 -12.02 5.16
N ALA A 181 -23.55 -11.96 5.26
CA ALA A 181 -24.39 -13.07 5.69
C ALA A 181 -24.40 -14.19 4.66
N ARG A 182 -24.60 -13.85 3.37
CA ARG A 182 -24.72 -14.83 2.29
C ARG A 182 -23.45 -15.65 2.12
N TYR A 183 -22.29 -14.99 2.17
CA TYR A 183 -20.98 -15.62 1.94
C TYR A 183 -20.22 -15.92 3.23
N ARG A 184 -20.93 -16.09 4.34
CA ARG A 184 -20.32 -16.43 5.63
C ARG A 184 -19.51 -17.73 5.52
N GLY A 185 -18.22 -17.65 5.86
CA GLY A 185 -17.29 -18.78 5.76
C GLY A 185 -16.60 -18.93 4.40
N GLU A 186 -16.95 -18.11 3.41
CA GLU A 186 -16.33 -18.08 2.08
C GLU A 186 -15.66 -16.73 1.82
N VAL A 187 -16.32 -15.64 2.18
CA VAL A 187 -15.79 -14.28 2.13
C VAL A 187 -15.58 -13.78 3.55
N ARG A 188 -14.34 -13.44 3.87
CA ARG A 188 -13.97 -12.78 5.13
C ARG A 188 -13.35 -11.39 4.93
N TYR A 189 -12.69 -11.14 3.81
CA TYR A 189 -12.02 -9.87 3.55
C TYR A 189 -12.93 -8.95 2.74
N ILE A 190 -13.43 -7.91 3.40
CA ILE A 190 -14.38 -6.96 2.82
C ILE A 190 -13.71 -5.59 2.79
N GLN A 191 -13.43 -5.10 1.58
CA GLN A 191 -13.04 -3.71 1.37
C GLN A 191 -14.30 -2.85 1.24
N ILE A 192 -14.39 -1.83 2.08
CA ILE A 192 -15.49 -0.88 2.04
C ILE A 192 -15.09 0.29 1.14
N TRP A 193 -15.81 0.46 0.03
CA TRP A 193 -15.65 1.54 -0.93
C TRP A 193 -14.35 1.49 -1.75
N ASN A 194 -14.19 2.46 -2.66
CA ASN A 194 -12.98 2.70 -3.46
C ASN A 194 -12.68 4.20 -3.50
N GLU A 195 -11.43 4.59 -3.27
CA GLU A 195 -10.91 5.95 -3.50
C GLU A 195 -11.84 7.11 -3.10
N PRO A 196 -12.36 7.15 -1.86
CA PRO A 196 -13.30 8.20 -1.42
C PRO A 196 -12.68 9.60 -1.40
N ASN A 197 -11.38 9.75 -1.69
CA ASN A 197 -10.69 11.03 -1.85
C ASN A 197 -10.77 11.60 -3.28
N LEU A 198 -11.49 10.95 -4.19
CA LEU A 198 -11.78 11.44 -5.55
C LEU A 198 -13.23 11.91 -5.68
N LYS A 199 -13.45 13.02 -6.40
CA LYS A 199 -14.80 13.51 -6.73
C LYS A 199 -15.58 12.54 -7.62
N ASP A 200 -14.88 11.85 -8.51
CA ASP A 200 -15.43 10.80 -9.40
C ASP A 200 -16.03 9.63 -8.58
N GLU A 201 -15.59 9.45 -7.32
CA GLU A 201 -16.06 8.43 -6.38
C GLU A 201 -16.91 9.03 -5.24
N TRP A 202 -17.26 10.32 -5.33
CA TRP A 202 -17.95 11.07 -4.27
C TRP A 202 -19.11 11.94 -4.81
N ASN A 203 -19.84 11.46 -5.83
CA ASN A 203 -20.97 12.14 -6.46
C ASN A 203 -20.62 13.53 -7.05
N GLY A 204 -19.36 13.76 -7.42
CA GLY A 204 -18.87 15.07 -7.88
C GLY A 204 -18.70 16.11 -6.76
N GLN A 205 -19.00 15.75 -5.50
CA GLN A 205 -18.88 16.62 -4.34
C GLN A 205 -17.46 16.60 -3.78
N GLU A 206 -17.13 17.60 -2.95
CA GLU A 206 -15.88 17.60 -2.19
C GLU A 206 -15.78 16.34 -1.30
N PRO A 207 -14.70 15.55 -1.42
CA PRO A 207 -14.45 14.39 -0.57
C PRO A 207 -14.50 14.72 0.93
N SER A 208 -15.21 13.90 1.70
CA SER A 208 -15.43 14.15 3.14
C SER A 208 -14.99 12.96 4.01
N PRO A 209 -13.83 13.04 4.69
CA PRO A 209 -13.39 12.02 5.65
C PRO A 209 -14.41 11.71 6.74
N ALA A 210 -15.13 12.72 7.24
CA ALA A 210 -16.12 12.54 8.30
C ALA A 210 -17.36 11.74 7.83
N GLN A 211 -17.87 12.06 6.64
CA GLN A 211 -19.00 11.33 6.05
C GLN A 211 -18.58 9.90 5.68
N PHE A 212 -17.40 9.73 5.09
CA PHE A 212 -16.87 8.41 4.79
C PHE A 212 -16.70 7.56 6.05
N LEU A 213 -16.18 8.14 7.15
CA LEU A 213 -16.00 7.41 8.39
C LEU A 213 -17.34 6.95 9.00
N ASP A 214 -18.40 7.75 8.90
CA ASP A 214 -19.74 7.33 9.33
C ASP A 214 -20.26 6.15 8.49
N MET A 215 -20.10 6.22 7.16
CA MET A 215 -20.44 5.12 6.26
C MET A 215 -19.63 3.84 6.56
N LEU A 216 -18.32 3.96 6.74
CA LEU A 216 -17.41 2.86 7.10
C LEU A 216 -17.83 2.20 8.43
N ARG A 217 -18.15 3.01 9.45
CA ARG A 217 -18.62 2.54 10.76
C ARG A 217 -19.89 1.72 10.66
N GLN A 218 -20.89 2.22 9.94
CA GLN A 218 -22.18 1.54 9.78
C GLN A 218 -22.00 0.23 9.01
N ALA A 219 -21.31 0.27 7.86
CA ALA A 219 -21.06 -0.90 7.04
C ALA A 219 -20.22 -1.97 7.77
N GLY A 220 -19.13 -1.57 8.44
CA GLY A 220 -18.25 -2.49 9.17
C GLY A 220 -18.97 -3.18 10.35
N ARG A 221 -19.80 -2.45 11.10
CA ARG A 221 -20.62 -3.03 12.17
C ARG A 221 -21.64 -4.03 11.63
N ALA A 222 -22.32 -3.67 10.54
CA ALA A 222 -23.32 -4.52 9.92
C ALA A 222 -22.70 -5.81 9.35
N ALA A 223 -21.53 -5.69 8.69
CA ALA A 223 -20.75 -6.83 8.23
C ALA A 223 -20.38 -7.78 9.37
N ARG A 224 -19.84 -7.26 10.49
CA ARG A 224 -19.45 -8.10 11.64
C ARG A 224 -20.63 -8.72 12.38
N ALA A 225 -21.77 -8.04 12.42
CA ALA A 225 -22.99 -8.60 13.00
C ALA A 225 -23.49 -9.81 12.18
N ALA A 226 -23.45 -9.72 10.85
CA ALA A 226 -23.82 -10.80 9.94
C ALA A 226 -22.76 -11.94 9.89
N ASN A 227 -21.48 -11.57 9.93
CA ASN A 227 -20.35 -12.49 9.91
C ASN A 227 -19.27 -12.03 10.91
N PRO A 228 -19.20 -12.61 12.12
CA PRO A 228 -18.22 -12.24 13.14
C PRO A 228 -16.75 -12.44 12.72
N ALA A 229 -16.48 -13.22 11.68
CA ALA A 229 -15.14 -13.42 11.12
C ALA A 229 -14.77 -12.39 10.03
N ALA A 230 -15.67 -11.46 9.70
CA ALA A 230 -15.40 -10.41 8.71
C ALA A 230 -14.23 -9.54 9.17
N VAL A 231 -13.31 -9.30 8.23
CA VAL A 231 -12.15 -8.44 8.33
C VAL A 231 -12.40 -7.24 7.41
N ILE A 232 -12.42 -6.05 7.99
CA ILE A 232 -12.73 -4.81 7.30
C ILE A 232 -11.43 -4.19 6.79
N ILE A 233 -11.35 -4.05 5.47
CA ILE A 233 -10.24 -3.41 4.77
C ILE A 233 -10.67 -1.96 4.46
N PHE A 234 -9.84 -1.00 4.87
CA PHE A 234 -10.02 0.41 4.53
C PHE A 234 -10.02 0.61 3.00
N PRO A 235 -10.69 1.62 2.42
CA PRO A 235 -10.62 1.84 0.99
C PRO A 235 -9.19 2.13 0.55
N SER A 236 -8.85 1.70 -0.66
CA SER A 236 -7.64 2.16 -1.32
C SER A 236 -7.81 3.63 -1.66
N LEU A 237 -7.06 4.53 -1.01
CA LEU A 237 -7.04 5.95 -1.37
C LEU A 237 -6.24 6.16 -2.65
N ALA A 238 -6.64 7.11 -3.48
CA ALA A 238 -5.90 7.50 -4.67
C ALA A 238 -4.65 8.32 -4.26
N PRO A 239 -3.43 7.93 -4.63
CA PRO A 239 -2.25 8.74 -4.37
C PRO A 239 -2.27 10.01 -5.23
N THR A 240 -2.50 11.17 -4.62
CA THR A 240 -2.60 12.46 -5.32
C THR A 240 -1.71 13.51 -4.65
N ASP A 241 -1.51 14.63 -5.36
CA ASP A 241 -0.77 15.80 -4.85
C ASP A 241 -1.69 16.86 -4.21
N GLY A 242 -3.01 16.63 -4.21
CA GLY A 242 -4.01 17.55 -3.65
C GLY A 242 -4.26 18.80 -4.50
N LEU A 243 -3.69 18.89 -5.71
CA LEU A 243 -3.80 20.07 -6.57
C LEU A 243 -4.84 19.93 -7.69
N ASP A 244 -5.23 18.71 -8.05
CA ASP A 244 -6.34 18.46 -8.97
C ASP A 244 -7.66 18.84 -8.28
N SER A 245 -8.49 19.65 -8.96
CA SER A 245 -9.81 20.03 -8.45
C SER A 245 -10.77 18.84 -8.29
N ARG A 246 -10.46 17.70 -8.91
CA ARG A 246 -11.17 16.42 -8.75
C ARG A 246 -10.57 15.51 -7.67
N ALA A 247 -9.40 15.84 -7.13
CA ALA A 247 -8.75 15.12 -6.04
C ALA A 247 -8.06 16.09 -5.06
N PRO A 248 -8.85 16.93 -4.35
CA PRO A 248 -8.34 18.05 -3.57
C PRO A 248 -7.72 17.65 -2.22
N LEU A 249 -7.75 16.36 -1.87
CA LEU A 249 -7.12 15.80 -0.67
C LEU A 249 -6.15 14.70 -1.09
N THR A 250 -4.93 14.78 -0.59
CA THR A 250 -3.99 13.66 -0.71
C THR A 250 -4.48 12.46 0.11
N ASP A 251 -4.05 11.27 -0.28
CA ASP A 251 -4.22 10.03 0.50
C ASP A 251 -3.72 10.18 1.95
N LEU A 252 -2.61 10.90 2.15
CA LEU A 252 -2.01 11.12 3.46
C LEU A 252 -2.87 12.04 4.35
N GLU A 253 -3.34 13.16 3.81
CA GLU A 253 -4.21 14.10 4.54
C GLU A 253 -5.57 13.47 4.83
N TYR A 254 -6.13 12.72 3.87
CA TYR A 254 -7.40 12.03 4.05
C TYR A 254 -7.31 10.99 5.16
N LEU A 255 -6.25 10.17 5.16
CA LEU A 255 -6.04 9.17 6.22
C LEU A 255 -5.79 9.83 7.59
N ASP A 256 -4.97 10.89 7.66
CA ASP A 256 -4.73 11.58 8.92
C ASP A 256 -6.04 12.17 9.49
N ALA A 257 -6.88 12.77 8.64
CA ALA A 257 -8.19 13.27 9.05
C ALA A 257 -9.10 12.15 9.61
N ILE A 258 -9.07 10.95 9.03
CA ILE A 258 -9.78 9.79 9.56
C ILE A 258 -9.30 9.42 10.96
N TYR A 259 -7.99 9.43 11.20
CA TYR A 259 -7.44 9.18 12.53
C TYR A 259 -7.82 10.26 13.54
N GLN A 260 -7.76 11.55 13.16
CA GLN A 260 -8.18 12.65 14.03
C GLN A 260 -9.67 12.55 14.43
N LEU A 261 -10.50 11.94 13.58
CA LEU A 261 -11.91 11.65 13.85
C LEU A 261 -12.14 10.33 14.64
N GLY A 262 -11.07 9.70 15.13
CA GLY A 262 -11.11 8.47 15.91
C GLY A 262 -11.39 7.22 15.07
N GLY A 263 -11.07 7.23 13.78
CA GLY A 263 -11.37 6.14 12.84
C GLY A 263 -10.50 4.89 12.96
N ALA A 264 -9.49 4.90 13.84
CA ALA A 264 -8.57 3.77 13.99
C ALA A 264 -9.30 2.45 14.30
N ALA A 265 -10.36 2.44 15.11
CA ALA A 265 -11.03 1.18 15.47
C ALA A 265 -11.95 0.61 14.37
N ASP A 266 -12.15 1.34 13.27
CA ASP A 266 -13.22 1.05 12.30
C ASP A 266 -12.76 0.18 11.11
N PHE A 267 -11.48 -0.19 11.07
CA PHE A 267 -10.91 -1.11 10.08
C PHE A 267 -9.78 -1.96 10.69
N ASP A 268 -9.56 -3.15 10.14
CA ASP A 268 -8.52 -4.09 10.59
C ASP A 268 -7.24 -3.98 9.77
N ILE A 269 -7.35 -3.58 8.50
CA ILE A 269 -6.26 -3.52 7.54
C ILE A 269 -6.35 -2.21 6.77
N MET A 270 -5.25 -1.46 6.69
CA MET A 270 -5.16 -0.30 5.82
C MET A 270 -4.94 -0.76 4.37
N SER A 271 -5.70 -0.23 3.41
CA SER A 271 -5.44 -0.48 1.99
C SER A 271 -4.66 0.66 1.36
N ALA A 272 -3.73 0.34 0.47
CA ALA A 272 -2.94 1.32 -0.25
C ALA A 272 -2.85 1.00 -1.74
N GLN A 273 -2.51 2.01 -2.53
CA GLN A 273 -2.13 1.87 -3.93
C GLN A 273 -0.65 2.18 -4.09
N ALA A 274 0.00 1.42 -4.97
CA ALA A 274 1.45 1.47 -5.15
C ALA A 274 1.80 1.40 -6.64
N TYR A 275 1.14 2.22 -7.46
CA TYR A 275 1.48 2.35 -8.87
C TYR A 275 2.92 2.81 -9.04
N GLY A 276 3.65 2.14 -9.92
CA GLY A 276 5.05 2.47 -10.13
C GLY A 276 5.26 3.73 -10.98
N LEU A 277 4.27 4.15 -11.76
CA LEU A 277 4.30 5.37 -12.60
C LEU A 277 5.56 5.50 -13.47
N GLY A 278 6.01 4.37 -14.03
CA GLY A 278 7.23 4.27 -14.85
C GLY A 278 8.55 4.32 -14.06
N GLN A 279 8.51 4.40 -12.74
CA GLN A 279 9.70 4.47 -11.88
C GLN A 279 10.17 3.07 -11.45
N PRO A 280 11.48 2.85 -11.34
CA PRO A 280 11.98 1.56 -10.86
C PRO A 280 11.53 1.33 -9.40
N PRO A 281 11.32 0.06 -9.01
CA PRO A 281 10.72 -0.28 -7.72
C PRO A 281 11.63 0.03 -6.51
N ASP A 282 12.93 0.17 -6.72
CA ASP A 282 13.96 0.51 -5.72
C ASP A 282 14.18 2.03 -5.56
N GLU A 283 13.21 2.85 -5.99
CA GLU A 283 13.24 4.29 -5.79
C GLU A 283 12.99 4.69 -4.32
N HIS A 284 13.96 5.35 -3.68
CA HIS A 284 13.83 5.88 -2.31
C HIS A 284 13.73 7.41 -2.25
N ARG A 285 13.39 8.08 -3.37
CA ARG A 285 13.10 9.52 -3.35
C ARG A 285 11.65 9.79 -2.98
N TYR A 286 11.42 10.23 -1.76
CA TYR A 286 10.07 10.46 -1.24
C TYR A 286 9.50 11.84 -1.56
N VAL A 287 10.40 12.82 -1.72
CA VAL A 287 10.08 14.23 -1.94
C VAL A 287 10.84 14.78 -3.14
N PHE A 288 10.30 15.81 -3.77
CA PHE A 288 10.95 16.52 -4.87
C PHE A 288 10.65 18.01 -4.78
N ALA A 289 11.60 18.83 -5.24
CA ALA A 289 11.34 20.24 -5.47
C ALA A 289 10.56 20.39 -6.78
N ARG A 290 9.43 21.11 -6.75
CA ARG A 290 8.70 21.48 -7.96
C ARG A 290 9.56 22.45 -8.78
N GLY A 291 9.43 22.43 -10.11
CA GLY A 291 10.25 23.24 -11.00
C GLY A 291 9.73 23.25 -12.43
N GLY A 292 10.13 24.26 -13.20
CA GLY A 292 9.69 24.40 -14.60
C GLY A 292 8.17 24.43 -14.73
N GLY A 293 7.62 23.50 -15.52
CA GLY A 293 6.20 23.45 -15.89
C GLY A 293 5.22 23.05 -14.78
N ASN A 294 5.68 22.64 -13.59
CA ASN A 294 4.80 22.23 -12.48
C ASN A 294 4.97 23.07 -11.20
N TRP A 295 5.61 24.24 -11.29
CA TRP A 295 5.88 25.11 -10.14
C TRP A 295 4.60 25.56 -9.41
N ASN A 296 4.60 25.47 -8.08
CA ASN A 296 3.53 25.96 -7.22
C ASN A 296 4.09 26.70 -6.00
N TRP A 297 3.75 27.98 -5.83
CA TRP A 297 4.23 28.81 -4.72
C TRP A 297 3.69 28.38 -3.34
N ARG A 298 2.55 27.69 -3.29
CA ARG A 298 1.97 27.17 -2.04
C ARG A 298 2.59 25.84 -1.63
N GLN A 299 3.17 25.11 -2.58
CA GLN A 299 3.73 23.77 -2.38
C GLN A 299 5.03 23.60 -3.21
N PRO A 300 6.09 24.37 -2.93
CA PRO A 300 7.32 24.36 -3.73
C PRO A 300 8.13 23.06 -3.60
N ILE A 301 7.91 22.31 -2.52
CA ILE A 301 8.42 20.95 -2.31
C ILE A 301 7.19 20.06 -2.12
N ASP A 302 7.22 18.90 -2.76
CA ASP A 302 6.12 17.96 -2.69
C ASP A 302 6.60 16.53 -2.52
N THR A 303 5.65 15.65 -2.28
CA THR A 303 5.81 14.22 -2.10
C THR A 303 5.51 13.51 -3.40
N ARG A 304 6.26 12.45 -3.71
CA ARG A 304 5.94 11.61 -4.88
C ARG A 304 4.67 10.80 -4.60
N ILE A 305 3.96 10.42 -5.67
CA ILE A 305 2.72 9.64 -5.64
C ILE A 305 2.91 8.21 -6.23
N ASP A 306 4.16 7.82 -6.48
CA ASP A 306 4.54 6.50 -6.98
C ASP A 306 4.74 5.49 -5.82
N VAL A 307 5.40 4.36 -6.10
CA VAL A 307 5.76 3.31 -5.12
C VAL A 307 6.36 3.86 -3.82
N SER A 308 7.06 5.00 -3.87
CA SER A 308 7.68 5.64 -2.70
C SER A 308 6.65 6.23 -1.73
N ARG A 309 5.37 6.32 -2.11
CA ARG A 309 4.30 6.87 -1.25
C ARG A 309 4.04 6.02 -0.01
N LEU A 310 4.22 4.70 -0.12
CA LEU A 310 3.82 3.74 0.91
C LEU A 310 4.46 4.00 2.29
N PRO A 311 5.78 4.25 2.41
CA PRO A 311 6.38 4.70 3.67
C PRO A 311 5.76 5.95 4.29
N LEU A 312 5.32 6.92 3.48
CA LEU A 312 4.69 8.14 4.00
C LEU A 312 3.31 7.84 4.59
N LEU A 313 2.54 6.95 3.94
CA LEU A 313 1.28 6.45 4.46
C LEU A 313 1.48 5.72 5.79
N ARG A 314 2.52 4.87 5.86
CA ARG A 314 2.90 4.18 7.10
C ARG A 314 3.24 5.15 8.22
N GLU A 315 3.99 6.21 7.94
CA GLU A 315 4.30 7.25 8.94
C GLU A 315 3.04 7.93 9.49
N VAL A 316 2.01 8.15 8.67
CA VAL A 316 0.71 8.66 9.15
C VAL A 316 0.08 7.69 10.15
N MET A 317 0.10 6.38 9.87
CA MET A 317 -0.40 5.37 10.81
C MET A 317 0.39 5.37 12.12
N GLU A 318 1.73 5.44 12.05
CA GLU A 318 2.60 5.42 13.23
C GLU A 318 2.41 6.64 14.13
N ARG A 319 2.31 7.85 13.55
CA ARG A 319 2.03 9.09 14.29
C ARG A 319 0.69 9.05 15.02
N ASN A 320 -0.26 8.28 14.50
CA ASN A 320 -1.59 8.09 15.08
C ASN A 320 -1.70 6.81 15.94
N GLY A 321 -0.58 6.13 16.23
CA GLY A 321 -0.54 4.97 17.12
C GLY A 321 -1.06 3.66 16.51
N ASP A 322 -1.30 3.62 15.19
CA ASP A 322 -1.85 2.45 14.48
C ASP A 322 -0.76 1.59 13.81
N ALA A 323 0.46 1.64 14.36
CA ALA A 323 1.62 0.91 13.85
C ALA A 323 1.46 -0.64 13.89
N HIS A 324 0.46 -1.14 14.62
CA HIS A 324 0.23 -2.56 14.86
C HIS A 324 -0.68 -3.23 13.82
N LYS A 325 -1.12 -2.49 12.79
CA LYS A 325 -1.90 -3.03 11.68
C LYS A 325 -1.09 -3.14 10.40
N ALA A 326 -1.50 -4.09 9.57
CA ALA A 326 -0.95 -4.29 8.25
C ALA A 326 -1.44 -3.23 7.27
N ILE A 327 -0.62 -2.97 6.25
CA ILE A 327 -1.02 -2.35 4.99
C ILE A 327 -1.13 -3.45 3.94
N TRP A 328 -2.26 -3.54 3.25
CA TRP A 328 -2.41 -4.35 2.05
C TRP A 328 -2.40 -3.44 0.83
N ILE A 329 -1.67 -3.85 -0.19
CA ILE A 329 -1.59 -3.13 -1.45
C ILE A 329 -2.67 -3.70 -2.36
N SER A 330 -3.74 -2.93 -2.53
CA SER A 330 -4.87 -3.34 -3.36
C SER A 330 -4.59 -3.23 -4.85
N GLU A 331 -3.70 -2.32 -5.24
CA GLU A 331 -3.32 -2.12 -6.63
C GLU A 331 -1.84 -1.74 -6.68
N PHE A 332 -1.05 -2.52 -7.41
CA PHE A 332 0.28 -2.12 -7.86
C PHE A 332 0.49 -2.61 -9.28
N GLY A 333 1.24 -1.84 -10.07
CA GLY A 333 1.37 -2.15 -11.48
C GLY A 333 2.14 -1.10 -12.27
N TYR A 334 2.47 -1.51 -13.49
CA TYR A 334 3.14 -0.72 -14.51
C TYR A 334 2.41 -0.92 -15.83
N THR A 335 2.19 0.15 -16.58
CA THR A 335 1.58 0.06 -17.91
C THR A 335 2.64 -0.17 -18.99
N ALA A 336 2.29 -0.99 -19.98
CA ALA A 336 3.06 -1.17 -21.20
C ALA A 336 2.32 -0.61 -22.44
N ALA A 337 1.53 0.45 -22.23
CA ALA A 337 0.71 1.05 -23.28
C ALA A 337 1.52 1.40 -24.55
N PRO A 338 1.08 0.98 -25.75
CA PRO A 338 1.78 1.17 -27.01
C PRO A 338 1.62 2.60 -27.55
N GLU A 339 2.37 2.92 -28.59
CA GLU A 339 2.31 4.23 -29.30
C GLU A 339 0.97 4.53 -29.96
N SER A 340 0.13 3.52 -30.18
CA SER A 340 -1.22 3.73 -30.70
C SER A 340 -2.16 4.42 -29.71
N ILE A 341 -1.83 4.44 -28.41
CA ILE A 341 -2.62 5.15 -27.40
C ILE A 341 -2.26 6.64 -27.43
N PRO A 342 -3.24 7.56 -27.50
CA PRO A 342 -3.00 9.00 -27.47
C PRO A 342 -2.14 9.41 -26.27
N ALA A 343 -1.17 10.30 -26.48
CA ALA A 343 -0.16 10.65 -25.48
C ALA A 343 -0.79 11.13 -24.15
N GLU A 344 -1.82 11.95 -24.23
CA GLU A 344 -2.56 12.49 -23.08
C GLU A 344 -3.16 11.41 -22.18
N ARG A 345 -3.46 10.22 -22.71
CA ARG A 345 -3.94 9.07 -21.94
C ARG A 345 -2.81 8.10 -21.61
N ARG A 346 -1.92 7.87 -22.58
CA ARG A 346 -0.78 6.95 -22.48
C ARG A 346 0.13 7.28 -21.29
N PHE A 347 0.36 8.57 -21.02
CA PHE A 347 1.22 9.05 -19.94
C PHE A 347 0.48 9.32 -18.62
N GLY A 348 -0.83 9.07 -18.54
CA GLY A 348 -1.63 9.28 -17.34
C GLY A 348 -1.17 8.43 -16.14
N TRP A 349 -0.55 7.29 -16.41
CA TRP A 349 0.04 6.38 -15.41
C TRP A 349 1.56 6.39 -15.45
N GLY A 350 2.15 7.54 -15.76
CA GLY A 350 3.59 7.69 -15.98
C GLY A 350 4.08 7.13 -17.33
N PRO A 351 5.38 7.25 -17.64
CA PRO A 351 5.95 6.70 -18.86
C PRO A 351 5.74 5.17 -18.94
N PRO A 352 5.16 4.65 -20.03
CA PRO A 352 5.04 3.21 -20.22
C PRO A 352 6.41 2.52 -20.28
N VAL A 353 6.46 1.31 -19.74
CA VAL A 353 7.65 0.44 -19.78
C VAL A 353 7.45 -0.70 -20.78
N SER A 354 8.51 -1.41 -21.15
CA SER A 354 8.35 -2.62 -21.97
C SER A 354 7.66 -3.74 -21.16
N GLU A 355 7.03 -4.71 -21.84
CA GLU A 355 6.42 -5.88 -21.18
C GLU A 355 7.41 -6.67 -20.32
N GLN A 356 8.67 -6.76 -20.76
CA GLN A 356 9.73 -7.38 -19.96
C GLN A 356 10.07 -6.54 -18.72
N GLN A 357 10.24 -5.23 -18.89
CA GLN A 357 10.54 -4.32 -17.78
C GLN A 357 9.39 -4.28 -16.75
N LYS A 358 8.14 -4.37 -17.21
CA LYS A 358 6.95 -4.54 -16.35
C LYS A 358 7.11 -5.75 -15.44
N GLY A 359 7.49 -6.91 -15.99
CA GLY A 359 7.74 -8.11 -15.19
C GLY A 359 8.86 -7.95 -14.16
N GLU A 360 9.97 -7.35 -14.56
CA GLU A 360 11.11 -7.07 -13.69
C GLU A 360 10.74 -6.12 -12.54
N TYR A 361 10.01 -5.05 -12.85
CA TYR A 361 9.59 -4.06 -11.87
C TYR A 361 8.54 -4.59 -10.89
N LEU A 362 7.57 -5.38 -11.36
CA LEU A 362 6.60 -6.04 -10.49
C LEU A 362 7.31 -6.95 -9.47
N VAL A 363 8.25 -7.79 -9.91
CA VAL A 363 9.04 -8.65 -9.02
C VAL A 363 9.91 -7.82 -8.08
N GLY A 364 10.55 -6.76 -8.58
CA GLY A 364 11.37 -5.87 -7.75
C GLY A 364 10.57 -5.16 -6.66
N GLN A 365 9.31 -4.78 -6.93
CA GLN A 365 8.44 -4.15 -5.94
C GLN A 365 8.01 -5.13 -4.85
N ILE A 366 7.71 -6.39 -5.21
CA ILE A 366 7.44 -7.46 -4.25
C ILE A 366 8.67 -7.71 -3.36
N GLU A 367 9.85 -7.77 -3.97
CA GLU A 367 11.11 -7.94 -3.25
C GLU A 367 11.41 -6.78 -2.31
N ARG A 368 11.13 -5.53 -2.72
CA ARG A 368 11.28 -4.37 -1.84
C ARG A 368 10.36 -4.46 -0.63
N ALA A 369 9.08 -4.74 -0.84
CA ALA A 369 8.11 -4.88 0.25
C ALA A 369 8.56 -5.96 1.25
N ARG A 370 8.98 -7.12 0.74
CA ARG A 370 9.53 -8.21 1.55
C ARG A 370 10.73 -7.77 2.38
N ARG A 371 11.65 -7.01 1.78
CA ARG A 371 12.93 -6.62 2.40
C ARG A 371 12.82 -5.46 3.38
N GLU A 372 11.91 -4.53 3.15
CA GLU A 372 11.89 -3.22 3.82
C GLU A 372 10.64 -3.00 4.67
N TRP A 373 9.51 -3.63 4.32
CA TRP A 373 8.18 -3.31 4.83
C TRP A 373 7.51 -4.51 5.53
N PRO A 374 7.95 -4.89 6.74
CA PRO A 374 7.35 -5.98 7.54
C PRO A 374 5.88 -5.78 7.90
N TRP A 375 5.35 -4.60 7.63
CA TRP A 375 3.95 -4.24 7.85
C TRP A 375 3.09 -4.45 6.58
N VAL A 376 3.67 -4.86 5.45
CA VAL A 376 2.92 -5.20 4.23
C VAL A 376 2.43 -6.64 4.28
N GLY A 377 1.15 -6.84 3.98
CA GLY A 377 0.53 -8.17 3.93
C GLY A 377 0.33 -8.71 2.52
N VAL A 378 -0.81 -8.38 1.91
CA VAL A 378 -1.13 -8.82 0.54
C VAL A 378 -0.78 -7.72 -0.46
N MET A 379 -0.28 -8.11 -1.63
CA MET A 379 -0.08 -7.23 -2.78
C MET A 379 -0.86 -7.75 -3.98
N ASN A 380 -1.82 -6.97 -4.49
CA ASN A 380 -2.66 -7.33 -5.62
C ASN A 380 -2.19 -6.64 -6.90
N VAL A 381 -1.76 -7.43 -7.88
CA VAL A 381 -1.33 -6.88 -9.18
C VAL A 381 -2.55 -6.30 -9.91
N TRP A 382 -2.43 -5.07 -10.37
CA TRP A 382 -3.35 -4.42 -11.29
C TRP A 382 -2.82 -4.61 -12.71
N ILE A 383 -3.40 -5.45 -13.58
CA ILE A 383 -4.54 -6.39 -13.40
C ILE A 383 -4.13 -7.77 -13.93
N LEU A 384 -4.86 -8.85 -13.60
CA LEU A 384 -4.57 -10.15 -14.23
C LEU A 384 -4.89 -10.12 -15.73
N ARG A 385 -6.13 -9.77 -16.05
CA ARG A 385 -6.71 -9.75 -17.40
C ARG A 385 -7.82 -8.71 -17.42
N TRP A 386 -8.05 -8.11 -18.59
CA TRP A 386 -9.26 -7.32 -18.83
C TRP A 386 -10.47 -8.24 -19.06
N GLY A 387 -11.44 -8.22 -18.13
CA GLY A 387 -12.72 -8.92 -18.27
C GLY A 387 -13.81 -8.13 -18.99
N GLY A 388 -14.83 -8.84 -19.47
CA GLY A 388 -16.07 -8.23 -19.97
C GLY A 388 -15.95 -7.57 -21.35
N PRO A 389 -16.73 -6.49 -21.62
CA PRO A 389 -16.77 -5.82 -22.93
C PRO A 389 -15.39 -5.32 -23.40
N ASP A 390 -15.26 -5.08 -24.70
CA ASP A 390 -14.03 -4.54 -25.29
C ASP A 390 -13.73 -3.13 -24.72
N PRO A 391 -12.47 -2.86 -24.34
CA PRO A 391 -12.08 -1.52 -23.89
C PRO A 391 -12.21 -0.51 -25.04
N SER A 392 -12.29 0.77 -24.68
CA SER A 392 -12.09 1.85 -25.65
C SER A 392 -10.70 1.69 -26.30
N PRO A 393 -10.56 1.89 -27.63
CA PRO A 393 -9.26 1.82 -28.32
C PRO A 393 -8.20 2.76 -27.74
N ASP A 394 -8.63 3.88 -27.15
CA ASP A 394 -7.77 4.89 -26.54
C ASP A 394 -7.52 4.65 -25.04
N ASP A 395 -7.96 3.52 -24.47
CA ASP A 395 -7.79 3.23 -23.04
C ASP A 395 -6.41 2.61 -22.77
N PRO A 396 -5.56 3.21 -21.91
CA PRO A 396 -4.26 2.63 -21.55
C PRO A 396 -4.37 1.50 -20.51
N THR A 397 -5.51 1.35 -19.84
CA THR A 397 -5.70 0.45 -18.69
C THR A 397 -5.52 -1.04 -19.04
N PRO A 398 -5.98 -1.56 -20.21
CA PRO A 398 -5.73 -2.95 -20.60
C PRO A 398 -4.26 -3.37 -20.62
N TYR A 399 -3.33 -2.42 -20.81
CA TYR A 399 -1.89 -2.71 -20.93
C TYR A 399 -1.18 -2.90 -19.57
N PHE A 400 -1.92 -2.79 -18.47
CA PHE A 400 -1.50 -3.31 -17.17
C PHE A 400 -1.64 -4.83 -17.06
N ALA A 401 -2.43 -5.47 -17.92
CA ALA A 401 -2.74 -6.89 -17.81
C ALA A 401 -1.48 -7.77 -17.84
N LEU A 402 -1.54 -8.89 -17.13
CA LEU A 402 -0.53 -9.96 -17.20
C LEU A 402 -0.89 -11.01 -18.26
N VAL A 403 -2.17 -11.10 -18.61
CA VAL A 403 -2.73 -12.04 -19.57
C VAL A 403 -3.60 -11.24 -20.53
N ASP A 404 -3.45 -11.50 -21.83
CA ASP A 404 -4.30 -10.87 -22.83
C ASP A 404 -5.74 -11.42 -22.83
N ARG A 405 -6.58 -10.88 -23.71
CA ARG A 405 -7.99 -11.27 -23.78
C ARG A 405 -8.19 -12.71 -24.28
N ASP A 406 -7.23 -13.26 -25.01
CA ASP A 406 -7.22 -14.61 -25.60
C ASP A 406 -6.49 -15.64 -24.71
N PHE A 407 -6.28 -15.29 -23.44
CA PHE A 407 -5.64 -16.13 -22.43
C PHE A 407 -4.19 -16.50 -22.75
N GLN A 408 -3.48 -15.66 -23.52
CA GLN A 408 -2.03 -15.79 -23.68
C GLN A 408 -1.32 -15.07 -22.53
N PRO A 409 -0.46 -15.77 -21.77
CA PRO A 409 0.39 -15.13 -20.78
C PRO A 409 1.38 -14.17 -21.43
N LEU A 410 1.50 -12.96 -20.87
CA LEU A 410 2.50 -11.98 -21.26
C LEU A 410 3.82 -12.19 -20.47
N PRO A 411 4.95 -11.61 -20.90
CA PRO A 411 6.23 -11.75 -20.19
C PRO A 411 6.17 -11.44 -18.70
N ALA A 412 5.36 -10.45 -18.29
CA ALA A 412 5.15 -10.11 -16.89
C ALA A 412 4.48 -11.22 -16.07
N TYR A 413 3.53 -11.97 -16.64
CA TYR A 413 2.94 -13.16 -16.00
C TYR A 413 4.01 -14.20 -15.72
N ALA A 414 4.84 -14.52 -16.72
CA ALA A 414 5.90 -15.51 -16.58
C ALA A 414 6.97 -15.08 -15.56
N ALA A 415 7.24 -13.78 -15.43
CA ALA A 415 8.14 -13.23 -14.42
C ALA A 415 7.63 -13.49 -13.00
N ILE A 416 6.36 -13.14 -12.72
CA ILE A 416 5.73 -13.37 -11.42
C ILE A 416 5.61 -14.87 -11.13
N GLN A 417 5.17 -15.68 -12.10
CA GLN A 417 5.05 -17.12 -11.92
C GLN A 417 6.39 -17.77 -11.56
N ARG A 418 7.48 -17.38 -12.23
CA ARG A 418 8.83 -17.87 -11.92
C ARG A 418 9.31 -17.41 -10.55
N TYR A 419 8.93 -16.20 -10.12
CA TYR A 419 9.22 -15.70 -8.79
C TYR A 419 8.50 -16.54 -7.72
N LEU A 420 7.19 -16.76 -7.88
CA LEU A 420 6.35 -17.49 -6.93
C LEU A 420 6.63 -19.00 -6.88
N ALA A 421 7.20 -19.58 -7.93
CA ALA A 421 7.64 -20.98 -7.93
C ALA A 421 8.90 -21.22 -7.05
N GLN A 422 9.59 -20.18 -6.60
CA GLN A 422 10.76 -20.32 -5.74
C GLN A 422 10.36 -20.53 -4.28
N PRO A 423 11.17 -21.23 -3.46
CA PRO A 423 10.89 -21.37 -2.04
C PRO A 423 10.90 -20.00 -1.36
N ALA A 424 9.83 -19.71 -0.62
CA ALA A 424 9.64 -18.44 0.08
C ALA A 424 10.81 -18.09 1.02
N VAL A 425 11.09 -16.80 1.13
CA VAL A 425 12.12 -16.24 2.01
C VAL A 425 11.47 -15.16 2.87
N ALA A 426 11.53 -15.28 4.18
CA ALA A 426 11.09 -14.20 5.07
C ALA A 426 12.08 -13.03 4.97
N GLY A 427 11.60 -11.79 4.87
CA GLY A 427 12.46 -10.62 5.01
C GLY A 427 12.52 -10.11 6.45
N VAL A 428 12.90 -8.84 6.63
CA VAL A 428 12.85 -8.18 7.94
C VAL A 428 11.43 -8.26 8.49
N GLY A 429 11.28 -8.49 9.79
CA GLY A 429 9.97 -8.60 10.44
C GLY A 429 9.93 -9.63 11.55
N ALA A 430 8.79 -9.69 12.25
CA ALA A 430 8.43 -10.77 13.16
C ALA A 430 7.41 -11.68 12.47
N HIS A 431 7.78 -12.94 12.28
CA HIS A 431 7.05 -13.91 11.46
C HIS A 431 6.54 -15.05 12.32
N THR A 432 5.29 -15.43 12.12
CA THR A 432 4.75 -16.64 12.75
C THR A 432 5.22 -17.90 12.02
N LEU A 433 5.02 -19.06 12.64
CA LEU A 433 5.27 -20.35 11.98
C LEU A 433 4.23 -20.72 10.90
N ALA A 434 3.24 -19.85 10.64
CA ALA A 434 2.34 -19.97 9.49
C ALA A 434 2.92 -19.32 8.22
N HIS A 435 4.00 -18.52 8.34
CA HIS A 435 4.66 -17.89 7.20
C HIS A 435 5.16 -18.96 6.19
N PRO A 436 4.99 -18.78 4.87
CA PRO A 436 5.36 -19.79 3.87
C PRO A 436 6.84 -20.21 3.86
N ALA A 437 7.73 -19.37 4.38
CA ALA A 437 9.14 -19.69 4.55
C ALA A 437 9.45 -20.65 5.72
N ALA A 438 8.46 -20.95 6.56
CA ALA A 438 8.56 -21.92 7.65
C ALA A 438 8.00 -23.29 7.21
N ILE A 439 8.87 -24.31 7.22
CA ILE A 439 8.52 -25.69 6.89
C ILE A 439 8.66 -26.54 8.14
N ARG A 440 7.54 -27.13 8.59
CA ARG A 440 7.50 -28.03 9.76
C ARG A 440 7.58 -29.49 9.32
N GLN A 441 8.47 -30.26 9.96
CA GLN A 441 8.65 -31.69 9.78
C GLN A 441 8.83 -32.35 11.15
N GLY A 442 7.72 -32.80 11.76
CA GLY A 442 7.76 -33.30 13.14
C GLY A 442 8.11 -32.20 14.14
N ASP A 443 9.16 -32.42 14.93
CA ASP A 443 9.72 -31.48 15.91
C ASP A 443 10.75 -30.50 15.29
N ARG A 444 11.04 -30.65 14.00
CA ARG A 444 11.97 -29.82 13.25
C ARG A 444 11.22 -28.73 12.48
N VAL A 445 11.70 -27.50 12.61
CA VAL A 445 11.28 -26.35 11.80
C VAL A 445 12.46 -25.89 10.96
N SER A 446 12.30 -25.83 9.64
CA SER A 446 13.22 -25.11 8.77
C SER A 446 12.62 -23.76 8.41
N PHE A 447 13.40 -22.69 8.51
CA PHE A 447 12.96 -21.32 8.21
C PHE A 447 13.97 -20.62 7.33
N ARG A 448 13.54 -20.16 6.15
CA ARG A 448 14.38 -19.43 5.21
C ARG A 448 14.16 -17.93 5.35
N PHE A 449 15.22 -17.14 5.50
CA PHE A 449 15.12 -15.70 5.75
C PHE A 449 16.26 -14.89 5.13
N GLU A 450 16.07 -13.58 4.96
CA GLU A 450 17.09 -12.63 4.51
C GLU A 450 17.23 -11.47 5.49
N GLY A 451 18.36 -11.44 6.20
CA GLY A 451 18.71 -10.40 7.16
C GLY A 451 20.07 -10.69 7.82
N THR A 452 20.53 -9.79 8.68
CA THR A 452 21.84 -9.91 9.33
C THR A 452 21.76 -10.52 10.73
N SER A 453 20.55 -10.72 11.26
CA SER A 453 20.33 -11.34 12.57
C SER A 453 19.00 -12.08 12.64
N LEU A 454 18.95 -13.06 13.55
CA LEU A 454 17.77 -13.84 13.86
C LEU A 454 17.60 -13.94 15.37
N ALA A 455 16.39 -13.66 15.85
CA ALA A 455 15.95 -13.92 17.21
C ALA A 455 14.67 -14.76 17.21
N LEU A 456 14.41 -15.46 18.31
CA LEU A 456 13.23 -16.30 18.50
C LEU A 456 12.45 -15.86 19.75
N THR A 457 11.13 -15.99 19.71
CA THR A 457 10.27 -15.87 20.90
C THR A 457 9.58 -17.21 21.15
N GLY A 458 9.12 -17.46 22.39
CA GLY A 458 8.43 -18.70 22.75
C GLY A 458 8.77 -19.15 24.16
N SER A 459 8.54 -20.42 24.46
CA SER A 459 8.81 -21.01 25.79
C SER A 459 9.47 -22.38 25.66
N GLY A 460 10.57 -22.61 26.39
CA GLY A 460 11.27 -23.89 26.42
C GLY A 460 12.65 -23.86 25.77
N ALA A 461 13.33 -25.02 25.75
CA ALA A 461 14.66 -25.15 25.16
C ALA A 461 14.57 -25.52 23.68
N ALA A 462 15.33 -24.82 22.84
CA ALA A 462 15.44 -25.08 21.42
C ALA A 462 16.91 -25.13 21.00
N SER A 463 17.19 -25.90 19.95
CA SER A 463 18.50 -26.00 19.32
C SER A 463 18.41 -25.47 17.90
N VAL A 464 19.24 -24.47 17.56
CA VAL A 464 19.16 -23.73 16.29
C VAL A 464 20.48 -23.81 15.53
N ALA A 465 20.46 -24.35 14.33
CA ALA A 465 21.58 -24.33 13.39
C ALA A 465 21.29 -23.37 12.23
N ILE A 466 22.27 -22.55 11.85
CA ILE A 466 22.19 -21.62 10.70
C ILE A 466 23.05 -22.17 9.57
N ASP A 467 22.49 -22.29 8.37
CA ASP A 467 23.16 -22.73 7.13
C ASP A 467 23.92 -24.06 7.26
N GLY A 468 23.39 -24.99 8.07
CA GLY A 468 24.01 -26.29 8.31
C GLY A 468 25.25 -26.24 9.22
N GLY A 469 25.55 -25.09 9.83
CA GLY A 469 26.58 -24.91 10.84
C GLY A 469 26.25 -25.58 12.18
N PRO A 470 27.12 -25.41 13.20
CA PRO A 470 26.89 -25.96 14.53
C PRO A 470 25.64 -25.38 15.17
N ALA A 471 24.90 -26.22 15.90
CA ALA A 471 23.67 -25.81 16.56
C ALA A 471 23.95 -25.11 17.91
N SER A 472 23.32 -23.96 18.11
CA SER A 472 23.32 -23.21 19.36
C SER A 472 22.10 -23.59 20.22
N GLN A 473 22.31 -23.85 21.50
CA GLN A 473 21.22 -24.05 22.46
C GLN A 473 20.69 -22.70 22.92
N VAL A 474 19.37 -22.51 22.85
CA VAL A 474 18.69 -21.30 23.30
C VAL A 474 17.54 -21.67 24.24
N THR A 475 17.35 -20.87 25.30
CA THR A 475 16.21 -21.01 26.22
C THR A 475 15.24 -19.86 25.98
N LEU A 476 14.03 -20.17 25.53
CA LEU A 476 12.99 -19.20 25.24
C LEU A 476 12.15 -18.95 26.50
N ALA A 477 11.96 -17.69 26.85
CA ALA A 477 11.23 -17.25 28.05
C ALA A 477 10.23 -16.11 27.75
N GLY A 478 9.56 -16.18 26.61
CA GLY A 478 8.55 -15.23 26.14
C GLY A 478 9.13 -14.00 25.43
N GLN A 479 10.29 -13.50 25.88
CA GLN A 479 10.98 -12.37 25.25
C GLN A 479 11.85 -12.80 24.06
N PRO A 480 12.13 -11.89 23.10
CA PRO A 480 13.05 -12.15 22.01
C PRO A 480 14.43 -12.60 22.51
N THR A 481 14.86 -13.77 22.06
CA THR A 481 16.17 -14.34 22.35
C THR A 481 16.99 -14.39 21.07
N THR A 482 18.05 -13.59 21.01
CA THR A 482 18.95 -13.54 19.86
C THR A 482 19.67 -14.87 19.68
N VAL A 483 19.56 -15.45 18.48
CA VAL A 483 20.25 -16.68 18.09
C VAL A 483 21.59 -16.36 17.43
N THR A 484 21.59 -15.38 16.53
CA THR A 484 22.77 -14.99 15.75
C THR A 484 22.68 -13.53 15.31
N GLN A 485 23.85 -12.91 15.11
CA GLN A 485 24.04 -11.54 14.61
C GLN A 485 25.19 -11.53 13.61
N HIS A 486 25.39 -10.40 12.91
CA HIS A 486 26.50 -10.21 11.97
C HIS A 486 26.52 -11.21 10.80
N LEU A 487 25.36 -11.73 10.41
CA LEU A 487 25.23 -12.47 9.16
C LEU A 487 25.38 -11.52 7.97
N THR A 488 25.80 -12.06 6.82
CA THR A 488 25.70 -11.35 5.55
C THR A 488 24.24 -11.03 5.25
N ASN A 489 23.95 -9.92 4.57
CA ASN A 489 22.56 -9.60 4.20
C ASN A 489 22.14 -10.40 2.95
N THR A 490 22.08 -11.72 3.09
CA THR A 490 21.77 -12.71 2.05
C THR A 490 20.69 -13.67 2.56
N ALA A 491 20.23 -14.61 1.73
CA ALA A 491 19.32 -15.64 2.19
C ALA A 491 20.06 -16.68 3.05
N HIS A 492 19.49 -17.02 4.20
CA HIS A 492 19.95 -18.00 5.18
C HIS A 492 18.85 -19.02 5.49
N THR A 493 19.23 -20.17 6.01
CA THR A 493 18.31 -21.20 6.51
C THR A 493 18.59 -21.49 7.97
N ALA A 494 17.61 -21.23 8.83
CA ALA A 494 17.61 -21.71 10.21
C ALA A 494 16.93 -23.08 10.30
N VAL A 495 17.53 -24.00 11.04
CA VAL A 495 16.93 -25.28 11.42
C VAL A 495 16.79 -25.30 12.94
N ILE A 496 15.55 -25.38 13.41
CA ILE A 496 15.18 -25.33 14.81
C ILE A 496 14.62 -26.71 15.21
N THR A 497 15.07 -27.22 16.34
CA THR A 497 14.61 -28.49 16.94
C THR A 497 14.33 -28.29 18.43
N GLY A 498 13.45 -29.12 19.00
CA GLY A 498 13.00 -28.97 20.38
C GLY A 498 11.75 -28.08 20.49
N ALA A 499 11.76 -27.09 21.38
CA ALA A 499 10.63 -26.18 21.55
C ALA A 499 10.38 -25.35 20.28
N ALA A 500 9.16 -25.41 19.75
CA ALA A 500 8.77 -24.60 18.60
C ALA A 500 8.64 -23.12 19.01
N PRO A 501 9.29 -22.19 18.30
CA PRO A 501 9.16 -20.76 18.61
C PRO A 501 7.73 -20.27 18.32
N ALA A 502 7.28 -19.27 19.05
CA ALA A 502 6.04 -18.56 18.77
C ALA A 502 6.20 -17.66 17.53
N ALA A 503 7.33 -16.94 17.44
CA ALA A 503 7.70 -16.13 16.29
C ALA A 503 9.21 -16.11 16.04
N LEU A 504 9.58 -15.80 14.80
CA LEU A 504 10.95 -15.61 14.33
C LEU A 504 11.14 -14.14 13.92
N ILE A 505 12.16 -13.50 14.47
CA ILE A 505 12.41 -12.07 14.29
C ILE A 505 13.67 -11.92 13.46
N VAL A 506 13.53 -11.37 12.27
CA VAL A 506 14.61 -11.11 11.32
C VAL A 506 14.89 -9.62 11.31
N ALA A 507 16.14 -9.23 11.58
CA ALA A 507 16.55 -7.82 11.58
C ALA A 507 17.80 -7.60 10.73
N ARG A 508 18.07 -6.34 10.41
CA ARG A 508 19.23 -5.88 9.64
C ARG A 508 20.03 -4.87 10.43
N GLU A 509 21.35 -4.96 10.29
CA GLU A 509 22.27 -3.96 10.81
C GLU A 509 22.12 -2.65 10.06
N HIS A 510 22.23 -1.56 10.81
CA HIS A 510 22.12 -0.21 10.29
C HIS A 510 23.18 0.68 10.92
N ALA A 511 23.91 1.42 10.09
CA ALA A 511 24.90 2.40 10.54
C ALA A 511 24.27 3.75 10.90
N GLY A 512 23.08 3.76 11.53
CA GLY A 512 22.34 4.99 11.84
C GLY A 512 23.11 6.00 12.70
N TRP A 513 24.05 5.52 13.51
CA TRP A 513 24.94 6.38 14.30
C TRP A 513 25.80 7.33 13.44
N ALA A 514 26.17 6.93 12.22
CA ALA A 514 27.00 7.75 11.34
C ALA A 514 26.22 8.97 10.81
N TRP A 515 24.96 8.75 10.43
CA TRP A 515 24.03 9.81 10.04
C TRP A 515 23.76 10.78 11.19
N ALA A 516 23.47 10.24 12.38
CA ALA A 516 23.25 11.03 13.58
C ALA A 516 24.49 11.86 13.97
N ALA A 517 25.70 11.28 13.87
CA ALA A 517 26.95 11.99 14.13
C ALA A 517 27.20 13.12 13.13
N GLY A 518 26.93 12.90 11.84
CA GLY A 518 27.00 13.92 10.81
C GLY A 518 26.07 15.10 11.10
N ALA A 519 24.81 14.81 11.43
CA ALA A 519 23.81 15.82 11.74
C ALA A 519 24.18 16.61 13.01
N GLY A 520 24.58 15.90 14.07
CA GLY A 520 25.03 16.51 15.32
C GLY A 520 26.22 17.44 15.12
N THR A 521 27.19 17.05 14.29
CA THR A 521 28.36 17.89 13.98
C THR A 521 27.97 19.19 13.29
N LEU A 522 27.07 19.13 12.31
CA LEU A 522 26.57 20.31 11.60
C LEU A 522 25.77 21.23 12.51
N LEU A 523 24.91 20.68 13.37
CA LEU A 523 24.13 21.44 14.34
C LEU A 523 25.02 22.15 15.37
N VAL A 524 26.06 21.48 15.89
CA VAL A 524 27.04 22.09 16.81
C VAL A 524 27.78 23.22 16.11
N ALA A 525 28.19 23.05 14.85
CA ALA A 525 28.84 24.09 14.08
C ALA A 525 27.92 25.31 13.82
N LEU A 526 26.65 25.06 13.48
CA LEU A 526 25.64 26.11 13.32
C LEU A 526 25.41 26.89 14.62
N ALA A 527 25.29 26.21 15.76
CA ALA A 527 25.13 26.84 17.06
C ALA A 527 26.35 27.69 17.44
N ALA A 528 27.56 27.17 17.23
CA ALA A 528 28.81 27.89 17.48
C ALA A 528 28.94 29.15 16.61
N LEU A 529 28.59 29.05 15.31
CA LEU A 529 28.58 30.19 14.39
C LEU A 529 27.52 31.22 14.78
N GLY A 530 26.31 30.78 15.11
CA GLY A 530 25.22 31.63 15.60
C GLY A 530 25.63 32.43 16.84
N ALA A 531 26.34 31.81 17.79
CA ALA A 531 26.88 32.49 18.97
C ALA A 531 28.03 33.48 18.64
N ALA A 532 28.78 33.24 17.56
CA ALA A 532 29.88 34.11 17.14
C ALA A 532 29.43 35.34 16.34
N ILE A 533 28.34 35.25 15.57
CA ILE A 533 27.84 36.35 14.71
C ILE A 533 27.59 37.65 15.48
N PRO A 534 26.88 37.67 16.63
CA PRO A 534 26.71 38.89 17.41
C PRO A 534 28.05 39.49 17.88
N ARG A 535 29.03 38.66 18.24
CA ARG A 535 30.37 39.13 18.62
C ARG A 535 31.10 39.78 17.45
N ILE A 536 30.96 39.23 16.23
CA ILE A 536 31.55 39.78 15.01
C ILE A 536 30.94 41.15 14.68
N ILE A 537 29.62 41.29 14.84
CA ILE A 537 28.87 42.51 14.51
C ILE A 537 29.05 43.61 15.58
N PHE A 538 28.86 43.28 16.87
CA PHE A 538 28.76 44.29 17.94
C PHE A 538 30.09 44.72 18.58
N LEU A 539 31.12 43.84 18.65
CA LEU A 539 32.43 44.25 19.18
C LEU A 539 33.24 45.12 18.20
N SER A 540 32.70 45.37 17.01
CA SER A 540 33.26 46.26 16.00
C SER A 540 32.71 47.69 16.05
N ALA A 541 31.78 47.99 16.97
CA ALA A 541 31.28 49.35 17.17
C ALA A 541 32.36 50.21 17.86
N PRO A 542 32.68 51.41 17.35
CA PRO A 542 33.68 52.26 17.97
C PRO A 542 33.22 52.60 19.39
N LYS A 543 34.09 52.36 20.39
CA LYS A 543 33.88 52.88 21.75
C LYS A 543 33.75 54.40 21.63
N GLY A 544 32.53 54.92 21.76
CA GLY A 544 32.29 56.34 21.88
C GLY A 544 33.13 56.87 23.03
N LYS A 545 33.95 57.89 22.77
CA LYS A 545 34.57 58.68 23.83
C LYS A 545 33.43 59.26 24.67
N GLN A 546 33.36 58.89 25.96
CA GLN A 546 32.60 59.70 26.92
C GLN A 546 33.30 61.07 27.07
N PRO A 547 32.54 62.15 27.31
CA PRO A 547 32.99 63.53 27.16
C PRO A 547 34.19 63.90 28.03
#